data_AF-A0A7S1UK26-F1
#
_entry.id   AF-A0A7S1UK26-F1
#
_cell.length_a   1.000
_cell.length_b   1.000
_cell.length_c   1.000
_cell.angle_alpha   90.00
_cell.angle_beta   90.00
_cell.angle_gamma   90.00
#
_symmetry.space_group_name_H-M   'P 1'
#
loop_
_entity.id
_entity.type
_entity.pdbx_description
1 polymer ?
#
loop_
_entity_poly.entity_id
_entity_poly.type
_entity_poly.pdbx_seq_one_letter_code
_entity_poly.pdbx_strand_id
1 'polypeptide(L)'
;VADLGDELKVEDRAHVRALASLMLGLDAVGVKVAEGAAEAESDAEESVSEDRPVPGINDLLESPLWGRCGFFGAGGAGDDLLAQFRGGGVLAVKCLAYLLRGRHRAYGAALAAQLALEGEELPLPLLSVNLVRILAELFGLSRTPSTPEVSLSTISRSPSWGLLDHPYAIEELFCLGAIVFRTTRLLRGAGANPALFETREKMQWIMAHQLPARPSVRRCWHLWRDMRARDEATQPNPNPNPNSNPNPNPNPNPNPNPNPNPNPNPN
;
A
#
# COMPACT_ATOMS: atom_id res chain seq x y z
N VAL A 1 -26.44 0.52 6.38
CA VAL A 1 -25.90 1.74 5.74
C VAL A 1 -24.85 2.26 6.69
N ALA A 2 -23.57 2.04 6.38
CA ALA A 2 -22.49 2.25 7.32
C ALA A 2 -22.40 3.73 7.68
N ASP A 3 -22.72 4.05 8.93
CA ASP A 3 -22.18 5.25 9.54
C ASP A 3 -20.68 5.00 9.66
N LEU A 4 -19.91 5.42 8.66
CA LEU A 4 -18.45 5.46 8.74
C LEU A 4 -17.98 6.35 9.92
N GLY A 5 -18.90 6.98 10.65
CA GLY A 5 -18.70 7.70 11.90
C GLY A 5 -18.87 6.89 13.19
N ASP A 6 -19.08 5.56 13.18
CA ASP A 6 -19.13 4.82 14.45
C ASP A 6 -17.77 4.87 15.17
N GLU A 7 -17.73 5.64 16.26
CA GLU A 7 -16.59 5.69 17.17
C GLU A 7 -16.29 4.30 17.74
N LEU A 8 -15.01 3.98 17.89
CA LEU A 8 -14.60 2.74 18.54
C LEU A 8 -15.03 2.77 20.00
N LYS A 9 -15.93 1.87 20.36
CA LYS A 9 -16.42 1.65 21.72
C LYS A 9 -15.66 0.49 22.39
N VAL A 10 -15.03 0.77 23.52
CA VAL A 10 -14.31 -0.18 24.39
C VAL A 10 -15.25 -1.29 24.93
N GLU A 11 -16.52 -0.94 25.11
CA GLU A 11 -17.57 -1.84 25.61
C GLU A 11 -17.97 -2.92 24.59
N ASP A 12 -17.74 -2.68 23.30
CA ASP A 12 -18.11 -3.60 22.23
C ASP A 12 -17.01 -4.64 21.99
N ARG A 13 -17.31 -5.91 22.33
CA ARG A 13 -16.40 -7.05 22.14
C ARG A 13 -15.86 -7.17 20.71
N ALA A 14 -16.63 -6.79 19.69
CA ALA A 14 -16.17 -6.84 18.30
C ALA A 14 -15.07 -5.81 18.04
N HIS A 15 -15.17 -4.62 18.62
CA HIS A 15 -14.14 -3.56 18.52
C HIS A 15 -12.87 -3.97 19.25
N VAL A 16 -13.01 -4.51 20.47
CA VAL A 16 -11.87 -5.03 21.25
C VAL A 16 -11.12 -6.11 20.49
N ARG A 17 -11.84 -7.07 19.89
CA ARG A 17 -11.24 -8.12 19.07
C ARG A 17 -10.53 -7.57 17.84
N ALA A 18 -11.10 -6.56 17.19
CA ALA A 18 -10.45 -5.92 16.03
C ALA A 18 -9.14 -5.23 16.44
N LEU A 19 -9.14 -4.49 17.55
CA LEU A 19 -7.93 -3.84 18.09
C LEU A 19 -6.88 -4.87 18.53
N ALA A 20 -7.29 -5.96 19.20
CA ALA A 20 -6.39 -7.04 19.57
C ALA A 20 -5.80 -7.73 18.33
N SER A 21 -6.59 -7.91 17.27
CA SER A 21 -6.11 -8.45 16.00
C SER A 21 -5.08 -7.52 15.36
N LEU A 22 -5.33 -6.21 15.35
CA LEU A 22 -4.39 -5.20 14.86
C LEU A 22 -3.09 -5.23 15.66
N MET A 23 -3.16 -5.25 16.98
CA MET A 23 -2.00 -5.33 17.88
C MET A 23 -1.12 -6.53 17.56
N LEU A 24 -1.70 -7.72 17.38
CA LEU A 24 -0.96 -8.92 17.00
C LEU A 24 -0.27 -8.78 15.64
N GLY A 25 -0.90 -8.09 14.68
CA GLY A 25 -0.27 -7.75 13.41
C GLY A 25 0.90 -6.79 13.56
N LEU A 26 0.75 -5.76 14.39
CA LEU A 26 1.81 -4.79 14.68
C LEU A 26 2.98 -5.42 15.42
N ASP A 27 2.75 -6.31 16.38
CA ASP A 27 3.80 -7.03 17.10
C ASP A 27 4.65 -7.87 16.14
N ALA A 28 4.01 -8.62 15.24
CA ALA A 28 4.69 -9.41 14.21
C ALA A 28 5.55 -8.55 13.27
N VAL A 29 5.18 -7.30 13.05
CA VAL A 29 5.91 -6.33 12.22
C VAL A 29 6.99 -5.59 13.00
N GLY A 30 6.70 -5.14 14.22
CA GLY A 30 7.55 -4.32 15.07
C GLY A 30 8.82 -5.02 15.54
N VAL A 31 8.83 -6.36 15.52
CA VAL A 31 10.05 -7.17 15.70
C VAL A 31 11.02 -6.99 14.52
N LYS A 32 10.52 -6.87 13.28
CA LYS A 32 11.36 -6.81 12.07
C LYS A 32 11.92 -5.44 11.75
N VAL A 33 11.23 -4.36 12.15
CA VAL A 33 11.73 -2.98 11.94
C VAL A 33 13.02 -2.72 12.75
N ALA A 34 13.22 -3.45 13.86
CA ALA A 34 14.43 -3.36 14.67
C ALA A 34 15.65 -4.09 14.05
N GLU A 35 15.44 -5.02 13.11
CA GLU A 35 16.51 -5.89 12.58
C GLU A 35 16.96 -5.55 11.14
N GLY A 36 16.43 -4.50 10.53
CA GLY A 36 16.81 -4.09 9.18
C GLY A 36 16.06 -4.88 8.10
N ALA A 37 15.18 -4.18 7.38
CA ALA A 37 14.34 -4.76 6.35
C ALA A 37 15.17 -5.17 5.11
N ALA A 38 15.64 -6.42 5.09
CA ALA A 38 16.01 -7.11 3.86
C ALA A 38 14.75 -7.75 3.26
N GLU A 39 14.48 -7.46 1.99
CA GLU A 39 13.40 -8.02 1.21
C GLU A 39 13.52 -9.55 1.16
N ALA A 40 12.58 -10.24 1.80
CA ALA A 40 12.36 -11.66 1.61
C ALA A 40 10.86 -11.88 1.42
N GLU A 41 10.43 -11.84 0.16
CA GLU A 41 9.24 -12.57 -0.27
C GLU A 41 9.50 -14.05 0.05
N SER A 42 8.97 -14.54 1.16
CA SER A 42 8.86 -15.97 1.42
C SER A 42 7.42 -16.28 1.78
N ASP A 43 6.82 -17.13 0.95
CA ASP A 43 5.47 -17.69 1.05
C ASP A 43 5.39 -18.69 2.21
N ALA A 44 5.61 -18.22 3.43
CA ALA A 44 5.31 -18.98 4.63
C ALA A 44 3.90 -18.61 5.10
N GLU A 45 2.91 -19.40 4.69
CA GLU A 45 1.60 -19.47 5.35
C GLU A 45 1.80 -20.01 6.76
N GLU A 46 2.12 -19.12 7.69
CA GLU A 46 2.17 -19.44 9.10
C GLU A 46 0.74 -19.44 9.63
N SER A 47 0.21 -20.64 9.90
CA SER A 47 -1.11 -20.83 10.49
C SER A 47 -1.14 -20.20 11.88
N VAL A 48 -1.65 -18.98 11.97
CA VAL A 48 -1.85 -18.29 13.24
C VAL A 48 -2.97 -19.00 13.99
N SER A 49 -2.61 -19.78 15.01
CA SER A 49 -3.54 -20.40 15.95
C SER A 49 -4.43 -19.32 16.59
N GLU A 50 -5.75 -19.45 16.44
CA GLU A 50 -6.76 -18.53 16.99
C GLU A 50 -6.82 -18.51 18.53
N ASP A 51 -6.05 -19.36 19.21
CA ASP A 51 -6.19 -19.66 20.64
C ASP A 51 -5.30 -18.84 21.58
N ARG A 52 -4.74 -17.72 21.11
CA ARG A 52 -4.04 -16.79 22.01
C ARG A 52 -5.07 -16.06 22.88
N PRO A 53 -4.92 -16.03 24.23
CA PRO A 53 -5.82 -15.30 25.09
C PRO A 53 -5.84 -13.83 24.69
N VAL A 54 -7.04 -13.30 24.44
CA VAL A 54 -7.22 -11.87 24.12
C VAL A 54 -6.70 -11.07 25.32
N PRO A 55 -5.73 -10.16 25.14
CA PRO A 55 -5.22 -9.32 26.22
C PRO A 55 -6.37 -8.58 26.91
N GLY A 56 -6.21 -8.28 28.21
CA GLY A 56 -7.13 -7.37 28.89
C GLY A 56 -7.20 -6.04 28.13
N ILE A 57 -8.38 -5.41 28.08
CA ILE A 57 -8.53 -4.18 27.28
C ILE A 57 -7.61 -3.05 27.72
N ASN A 58 -7.32 -2.96 29.03
CA ASN A 58 -6.38 -1.97 29.54
C ASN A 58 -4.96 -2.27 29.05
N ASP A 59 -4.51 -3.53 29.12
CA ASP A 59 -3.21 -3.96 28.58
C ASP A 59 -3.10 -3.66 27.07
N LEU A 60 -4.21 -3.81 26.35
CA LEU A 60 -4.28 -3.52 24.92
C LEU A 60 -4.14 -2.01 24.66
N LEU A 61 -4.85 -1.15 25.40
CA LEU A 61 -4.84 0.29 25.20
C LEU A 61 -3.54 0.95 25.67
N GLU A 62 -2.94 0.45 26.74
CA GLU A 62 -1.71 0.99 27.35
C GLU A 62 -0.42 0.42 26.73
N SER A 63 -0.54 -0.47 25.73
CA SER A 63 0.62 -1.10 25.12
C SER A 63 1.53 -0.08 24.42
N PRO A 64 2.85 -0.08 24.72
CA PRO A 64 3.81 0.83 24.08
C PRO A 64 4.03 0.51 22.60
N LEU A 65 3.54 -0.63 22.10
CA LEU A 65 3.65 -1.02 20.69
C LEU A 65 2.94 -0.03 19.77
N TRP A 66 1.85 0.58 20.22
CA TRP A 66 1.14 1.60 19.46
C TRP A 66 2.06 2.78 19.11
N GLY A 67 2.74 3.35 20.11
CA GLY A 67 3.68 4.46 19.90
C GLY A 67 4.82 4.10 18.95
N ARG A 68 5.36 2.88 19.07
CA ARG A 68 6.41 2.36 18.18
C ARG A 68 5.96 2.22 16.71
N CYS A 69 4.65 2.10 16.47
CA CYS A 69 4.07 1.94 15.15
C CYS A 69 3.46 3.23 14.60
N GLY A 70 3.81 4.39 15.19
CA GLY A 70 3.36 5.70 14.72
C GLY A 70 1.91 6.04 15.11
N PHE A 71 1.37 5.43 16.16
CA PHE A 71 0.11 5.85 16.77
C PHE A 71 0.41 6.90 17.83
N PHE A 72 -0.25 8.06 17.75
CA PHE A 72 -0.04 9.16 18.69
C PHE A 72 -0.79 8.95 19.99
N GLY A 73 -0.35 9.56 21.09
CA GLY A 73 -1.09 9.55 22.37
C GLY A 73 -1.21 8.19 23.09
N ALA A 74 -0.73 7.09 22.50
CA ALA A 74 -0.92 5.73 23.03
C ALA A 74 -0.05 5.37 24.26
N GLY A 75 0.51 6.38 24.94
CA GLY A 75 1.19 6.26 26.25
C GLY A 75 0.45 7.02 27.37
N GLY A 76 -0.74 7.54 27.10
CA GLY A 76 -1.67 8.18 28.03
C GLY A 76 -3.11 7.71 27.77
N ALA A 77 -4.09 8.25 28.53
CA ALA A 77 -5.49 7.82 28.55
C ALA A 77 -6.01 7.33 27.18
N GLY A 78 -6.37 6.04 27.09
CA GLY A 78 -6.62 5.32 25.84
C GLY A 78 -7.67 5.92 24.88
N ASP A 79 -8.37 6.98 25.27
CA ASP A 79 -9.26 7.76 24.42
C ASP A 79 -8.54 8.37 23.20
N ASP A 80 -7.25 8.74 23.34
CA ASP A 80 -6.46 9.29 22.23
C ASP A 80 -6.18 8.27 21.12
N LEU A 81 -6.10 6.97 21.48
CA LEU A 81 -5.95 5.89 20.50
C LEU A 81 -7.23 5.67 19.70
N LEU A 82 -8.37 5.64 20.38
CA LEU A 82 -9.67 5.40 19.74
C LEU A 82 -10.06 6.57 18.83
N ALA A 83 -9.75 7.80 19.24
CA ALA A 83 -10.00 9.01 18.47
C ALA A 83 -9.29 9.03 17.11
N GLN A 84 -8.12 8.39 16.98
CA GLN A 84 -7.38 8.32 15.71
C GLN A 84 -8.09 7.53 14.62
N PHE A 85 -9.05 6.67 14.98
CA PHE A 85 -9.88 5.92 14.02
C PHE A 85 -11.22 6.59 13.74
N ARG A 86 -11.49 7.79 14.30
CA ARG A 86 -12.73 8.52 14.05
C ARG A 86 -12.89 8.78 12.54
N GLY A 87 -14.04 8.39 11.99
CA GLY A 87 -14.35 8.50 10.55
C GLY A 87 -13.98 7.26 9.70
N GLY A 88 -13.32 6.26 10.29
CA GLY A 88 -13.15 4.93 9.70
C GLY A 88 -13.63 3.79 10.62
N GLY A 89 -13.69 4.04 11.92
CA GLY A 89 -14.24 3.15 12.95
C GLY A 89 -13.57 1.78 12.96
N VAL A 90 -14.36 0.76 13.33
CA VAL A 90 -13.91 -0.64 13.35
C VAL A 90 -13.49 -1.15 11.98
N LEU A 91 -14.03 -0.59 10.88
CA LEU A 91 -13.68 -1.03 9.54
C LEU A 91 -12.21 -0.69 9.21
N ALA A 92 -11.74 0.51 9.55
CA ALA A 92 -10.34 0.88 9.39
C ALA A 92 -9.41 -0.04 10.19
N VAL A 93 -9.78 -0.36 11.44
CA VAL A 93 -9.02 -1.30 12.29
C VAL A 93 -8.96 -2.70 11.65
N LYS A 94 -10.08 -3.23 11.16
CA LYS A 94 -10.15 -4.54 10.50
C LYS A 94 -9.31 -4.59 9.23
N CYS A 95 -9.42 -3.58 8.37
CA CYS A 95 -8.64 -3.48 7.14
C CYS A 95 -7.14 -3.40 7.43
N LEU A 96 -6.74 -2.62 8.44
CA LEU A 96 -5.33 -2.50 8.83
C LEU A 96 -4.80 -3.81 9.44
N ALA A 97 -5.59 -4.47 10.29
CA ALA A 97 -5.25 -5.80 10.82
C ALA A 97 -5.11 -6.83 9.70
N TYR A 98 -6.00 -6.81 8.71
CA TYR A 98 -5.93 -7.68 7.54
C TYR A 98 -4.67 -7.44 6.72
N LEU A 99 -4.29 -6.18 6.48
CA LEU A 99 -3.05 -5.82 5.77
C LEU A 99 -1.80 -6.37 6.49
N LEU A 100 -1.76 -6.25 7.82
CA LEU A 100 -0.59 -6.62 8.61
C LEU A 100 -0.49 -8.13 8.90
N ARG A 101 -1.61 -8.86 8.84
CA ARG A 101 -1.65 -10.30 9.16
C ARG A 101 -1.86 -11.21 7.96
N GLY A 102 -2.43 -10.68 6.89
CA GLY A 102 -2.79 -11.45 5.70
C GLY A 102 -1.62 -11.65 4.74
N ARG A 103 -1.97 -12.01 3.50
CA ARG A 103 -1.02 -12.25 2.40
C ARG A 103 -0.10 -11.06 2.09
N HIS A 104 -0.53 -9.85 2.44
CA HIS A 104 0.22 -8.61 2.19
C HIS A 104 1.05 -8.16 3.41
N ARG A 105 1.28 -9.02 4.41
CA ARG A 105 1.96 -8.67 5.67
C ARG A 105 3.31 -8.00 5.48
N ALA A 106 4.14 -8.48 4.54
CA ALA A 106 5.46 -7.91 4.27
C ALA A 106 5.35 -6.47 3.74
N TYR A 107 4.34 -6.22 2.89
CA TYR A 107 4.05 -4.88 2.40
C TYR A 107 3.55 -3.97 3.50
N GLY A 108 2.58 -4.44 4.29
CA GLY A 108 2.04 -3.71 5.45
C GLY A 108 3.14 -3.35 6.44
N ALA A 109 4.07 -4.27 6.69
CA ALA A 109 5.23 -4.07 7.55
C ALA A 109 6.11 -2.92 7.06
N ALA A 110 6.50 -2.97 5.78
CA ALA A 110 7.35 -1.96 5.19
C ALA A 110 6.65 -0.59 5.10
N LEU A 111 5.34 -0.55 4.85
CA LEU A 111 4.55 0.68 4.91
C LEU A 111 4.50 1.27 6.32
N ALA A 112 4.22 0.45 7.34
CA ALA A 112 4.18 0.90 8.72
C ALA A 112 5.55 1.46 9.18
N ALA A 113 6.63 0.76 8.82
CA ALA A 113 8.00 1.22 9.09
C ALA A 113 8.31 2.56 8.41
N GLN A 114 7.94 2.70 7.14
CA GLN A 114 8.15 3.93 6.38
C GLN A 114 7.42 5.12 7.02
N LEU A 115 6.14 4.96 7.35
CA LEU A 115 5.36 6.05 7.96
C LEU A 115 5.85 6.41 9.37
N ALA A 116 6.31 5.41 10.15
CA ALA A 116 6.89 5.67 11.46
C ALA A 116 8.20 6.49 11.37
N LEU A 117 8.98 6.32 10.30
CA LEU A 117 10.20 7.11 10.05
C LEU A 117 9.91 8.52 9.54
N GLU A 118 8.87 8.69 8.72
CA GLU A 118 8.48 9.98 8.13
C GLU A 118 7.82 10.94 9.15
N GLY A 119 7.35 10.43 10.29
CA GLY A 119 6.78 11.25 11.37
C GLY A 119 5.36 11.77 11.07
N GLU A 120 5.09 13.01 11.48
CA GLU A 120 3.76 13.63 11.62
C GLU A 120 2.96 13.87 10.31
N GLU A 121 3.53 13.66 9.12
CA GLU A 121 2.82 14.01 7.87
C GLU A 121 1.54 13.17 7.66
N LEU A 122 1.61 11.86 7.93
CA LEU A 122 0.47 10.96 7.82
C LEU A 122 0.73 9.68 8.61
N PRO A 123 0.27 9.58 9.87
CA PRO A 123 0.46 8.38 10.65
C PRO A 123 -0.38 7.22 10.08
N LEU A 124 0.02 5.99 10.38
CA LEU A 124 -0.63 4.77 9.90
C LEU A 124 -2.15 4.72 10.17
N PRO A 125 -2.66 5.12 11.35
CA PRO A 125 -4.11 5.14 11.61
C PRO A 125 -4.83 6.11 10.69
N LEU A 126 -4.29 7.31 10.48
CA LEU A 126 -4.91 8.32 9.63
C LEU A 126 -4.87 7.91 8.16
N LEU A 127 -3.80 7.26 7.68
CA LEU A 127 -3.79 6.64 6.35
C LEU A 127 -4.93 5.60 6.23
N SER A 128 -5.10 4.74 7.24
CA SER A 128 -6.14 3.71 7.21
C SER A 128 -7.55 4.29 7.12
N VAL A 129 -7.83 5.35 7.88
CA VAL A 129 -9.10 6.08 7.83
C VAL A 129 -9.33 6.71 6.45
N ASN A 130 -8.32 7.36 5.88
CA ASN A 130 -8.42 7.98 4.56
C ASN A 130 -8.69 6.95 3.45
N LEU A 131 -8.01 5.79 3.47
CA LEU A 131 -8.23 4.74 2.49
C LEU A 131 -9.64 4.14 2.60
N VAL A 132 -10.13 3.91 3.83
CA VAL A 132 -11.52 3.45 4.03
C VAL A 132 -12.53 4.47 3.50
N ARG A 133 -12.30 5.77 3.73
CA ARG A 133 -13.16 6.83 3.19
C ARG A 133 -13.14 6.90 1.67
N ILE A 134 -11.97 6.77 1.05
CA ILE A 134 -11.84 6.66 -0.40
C ILE A 134 -12.68 5.49 -0.91
N LEU A 135 -12.55 4.29 -0.31
CA LEU A 135 -13.34 3.14 -0.73
C LEU A 135 -14.85 3.38 -0.55
N ALA A 136 -15.26 3.96 0.58
CA ALA A 136 -16.65 4.29 0.82
C ALA A 136 -17.21 5.26 -0.24
N GLU A 137 -16.44 6.27 -0.64
CA GLU A 137 -16.82 7.17 -1.73
C GLU A 137 -16.95 6.44 -3.06
N LEU A 138 -15.97 5.57 -3.41
CA LEU A 138 -15.98 4.82 -4.66
C LEU A 138 -17.12 3.80 -4.75
N PHE A 139 -17.61 3.33 -3.60
CA PHE A 139 -18.81 2.50 -3.49
C PHE A 139 -20.11 3.32 -3.41
N GLY A 140 -20.05 4.65 -3.35
CA GLY A 140 -21.23 5.51 -3.18
C GLY A 140 -21.88 5.36 -1.79
N LEU A 141 -21.11 4.93 -0.79
CA LEU A 141 -21.55 4.76 0.60
C LEU A 141 -21.41 6.04 1.43
N SER A 142 -20.57 6.98 0.99
CA SER A 142 -20.37 8.26 1.65
C SER A 142 -21.53 9.22 1.38
N ARG A 143 -22.04 9.86 2.44
CA ARG A 143 -22.98 10.98 2.32
C ARG A 143 -22.22 12.21 1.86
N THR A 144 -22.73 12.92 0.85
CA THR A 144 -22.21 14.23 0.44
C THR A 144 -23.27 15.30 0.69
N PRO A 145 -22.91 16.58 0.78
CA PRO A 145 -23.90 17.67 0.84
C PRO A 145 -24.89 17.65 -0.34
N SER A 146 -24.45 17.14 -1.50
CA SER A 146 -25.27 16.97 -2.70
C SER A 146 -26.11 15.69 -2.72
N THR A 147 -25.75 14.66 -1.92
CA THR A 147 -26.49 13.40 -1.77
C THR A 147 -26.57 13.03 -0.29
N PRO A 148 -27.49 13.66 0.46
CA PRO A 148 -27.60 13.47 1.91
C PRO A 148 -28.10 12.06 2.28
N GLU A 149 -28.81 11.39 1.37
CA GLU A 149 -29.31 10.03 1.55
C GLU A 149 -28.59 9.02 0.66
N VAL A 150 -28.18 7.92 1.29
CA VAL A 150 -27.55 6.76 0.63
C VAL A 150 -28.67 5.90 0.02
N SER A 151 -28.94 6.07 -1.27
CA SER A 151 -29.96 5.29 -1.97
C SER A 151 -29.41 3.95 -2.46
N LEU A 152 -29.77 2.86 -1.75
CA LEU A 152 -29.35 1.50 -2.10
C LEU A 152 -29.78 1.08 -3.52
N SER A 153 -30.88 1.61 -4.04
CA SER A 153 -31.35 1.34 -5.41
C SER A 153 -30.47 1.95 -6.49
N THR A 154 -29.82 3.07 -6.20
CA THR A 154 -28.86 3.72 -7.11
C THR A 154 -27.50 3.05 -7.01
N ILE A 155 -27.09 2.73 -5.79
CA ILE A 155 -25.79 2.14 -5.47
C ILE A 155 -25.65 0.72 -6.03
N SER A 156 -26.69 -0.11 -5.90
CA SER A 156 -26.71 -1.47 -6.44
C SER A 156 -26.64 -1.55 -7.96
N ARG A 157 -26.90 -0.44 -8.66
CA ARG A 157 -26.74 -0.33 -10.13
C ARG A 157 -25.33 0.09 -10.54
N SER A 158 -24.45 0.43 -9.59
CA SER A 158 -23.06 0.73 -9.88
C SER A 158 -22.31 -0.54 -10.30
N PRO A 159 -21.52 -0.50 -11.39
CA PRO A 159 -20.73 -1.65 -11.83
C PRO A 159 -19.70 -2.12 -10.79
N SER A 160 -19.29 -1.25 -9.85
CA SER A 160 -18.37 -1.60 -8.77
C SER A 160 -19.02 -2.43 -7.66
N TRP A 161 -20.34 -2.45 -7.55
CA TRP A 161 -21.03 -3.09 -6.42
C TRP A 161 -20.84 -4.61 -6.37
N GLY A 162 -20.73 -5.26 -7.53
CA GLY A 162 -20.45 -6.70 -7.60
C GLY A 162 -19.07 -7.11 -7.07
N LEU A 163 -18.16 -6.16 -6.83
CA LEU A 163 -16.89 -6.46 -6.13
C LEU A 163 -17.14 -6.98 -4.72
N LEU A 164 -18.24 -6.55 -4.08
CA LEU A 164 -18.58 -6.92 -2.71
C LEU A 164 -19.06 -8.37 -2.58
N ASP A 165 -19.27 -9.10 -3.68
CA ASP A 165 -19.55 -10.53 -3.67
C ASP A 165 -18.31 -11.36 -3.24
N HIS A 166 -17.12 -10.78 -3.31
CA HIS A 166 -15.88 -11.43 -2.87
C HIS A 166 -15.75 -11.39 -1.34
N PRO A 167 -15.39 -12.50 -0.68
CA PRO A 167 -15.11 -12.48 0.75
C PRO A 167 -13.96 -11.53 1.05
N TYR A 168 -14.11 -10.65 2.03
CA TYR A 168 -13.09 -9.63 2.36
C TYR A 168 -12.79 -8.64 1.23
N ALA A 169 -13.77 -8.34 0.36
CA ALA A 169 -13.58 -7.43 -0.76
C ALA A 169 -13.05 -6.04 -0.34
N ILE A 170 -13.57 -5.50 0.76
CA ILE A 170 -13.18 -4.17 1.25
C ILE A 170 -11.74 -4.21 1.77
N GLU A 171 -11.38 -5.24 2.53
CA GLU A 171 -10.04 -5.43 3.07
C GLU A 171 -9.01 -5.62 1.95
N GLU A 172 -9.35 -6.39 0.91
CA GLU A 172 -8.48 -6.59 -0.24
C GLU A 172 -8.31 -5.32 -1.10
N LEU A 173 -9.39 -4.57 -1.32
CA LEU A 173 -9.32 -3.28 -2.00
C LEU A 173 -8.59 -2.23 -1.16
N PHE A 174 -8.67 -2.33 0.17
CA PHE A 174 -7.88 -1.52 1.08
C PHE A 174 -6.39 -1.83 0.95
N CYS A 175 -6.00 -3.11 0.92
CA CYS A 175 -4.62 -3.51 0.67
C CYS A 175 -4.13 -2.99 -0.69
N LEU A 176 -4.97 -3.10 -1.73
CA LEU A 176 -4.65 -2.53 -3.05
C LEU A 176 -4.44 -1.01 -2.96
N GLY A 177 -5.35 -0.29 -2.30
CA GLY A 177 -5.25 1.16 -2.10
C GLY A 177 -3.99 1.57 -1.33
N ALA A 178 -3.63 0.83 -0.28
CA ALA A 178 -2.39 1.04 0.46
C ALA A 178 -1.15 0.81 -0.43
N ILE A 179 -1.21 -0.18 -1.33
CA ILE A 179 -0.13 -0.44 -2.28
C ILE A 179 0.00 0.68 -3.30
N VAL A 180 -1.11 1.10 -3.89
CA VAL A 180 -1.17 2.23 -4.82
C VAL A 180 -0.64 3.50 -4.17
N PHE A 181 -1.02 3.76 -2.91
CA PHE A 181 -0.56 4.92 -2.15
C PHE A 181 0.95 4.95 -2.00
N ARG A 182 1.56 3.91 -1.44
CA ARG A 182 3.01 3.94 -1.20
C ARG A 182 3.80 3.85 -2.51
N THR A 183 3.34 3.13 -3.53
CA THR A 183 3.97 3.19 -4.85
C THR A 183 3.91 4.59 -5.45
N THR A 184 2.77 5.27 -5.37
CA THR A 184 2.62 6.65 -5.86
C THR A 184 3.54 7.61 -5.10
N ARG A 185 3.64 7.45 -3.78
CA ARG A 185 4.53 8.26 -2.93
C ARG A 185 6.00 8.04 -3.29
N LEU A 186 6.44 6.79 -3.44
CA LEU A 186 7.83 6.42 -3.77
C LEU A 186 8.24 6.87 -5.18
N LEU A 187 7.39 6.66 -6.19
CA LEU A 187 7.74 6.98 -7.57
C LEU A 187 7.71 8.47 -7.87
N ARG A 188 6.88 9.25 -7.16
CA ARG A 188 6.70 10.69 -7.45
C ARG A 188 7.32 11.63 -6.42
N GLY A 189 7.85 11.11 -5.31
CA GLY A 189 8.32 11.93 -4.19
C GLY A 189 7.25 12.85 -3.63
N ALA A 190 5.98 12.45 -3.77
CA ALA A 190 4.84 13.28 -3.41
C ALA A 190 4.63 13.32 -1.89
N GLY A 191 4.19 14.48 -1.38
CA GLY A 191 3.69 14.56 -0.01
C GLY A 191 2.44 13.68 0.19
N ALA A 192 2.08 13.43 1.44
CA ALA A 192 0.98 12.54 1.81
C ALA A 192 -0.37 12.87 1.13
N ASN A 193 -0.79 14.14 1.15
CA ASN A 193 -2.08 14.55 0.59
C ASN A 193 -2.17 14.40 -0.94
N PRO A 194 -1.19 14.88 -1.74
CA PRO A 194 -1.17 14.59 -3.17
C PRO A 194 -1.18 13.10 -3.49
N ALA A 195 -0.44 12.29 -2.72
CA ALA A 195 -0.43 10.84 -2.90
C ALA A 195 -1.80 10.19 -2.62
N LEU A 196 -2.54 10.66 -1.60
CA LEU A 196 -3.92 10.20 -1.34
C LEU A 196 -4.88 10.58 -2.47
N PHE A 197 -4.76 11.81 -3.01
CA PHE A 197 -5.58 12.25 -4.14
C PHE A 197 -5.35 11.38 -5.37
N GLU A 198 -4.10 11.16 -5.77
CA GLU A 198 -3.78 10.31 -6.93
C GLU A 198 -4.15 8.85 -6.66
N THR A 199 -4.04 8.37 -5.41
CA THR A 199 -4.52 7.04 -5.02
C THR A 199 -6.02 6.90 -5.27
N ARG A 200 -6.81 7.92 -4.91
CA ARG A 200 -8.25 7.95 -5.18
C ARG A 200 -8.54 7.87 -6.68
N GLU A 201 -7.87 8.68 -7.49
CA GLU A 201 -8.07 8.67 -8.95
C GLU A 201 -7.73 7.32 -9.58
N LYS A 202 -6.60 6.73 -9.18
CA LYS A 202 -6.16 5.41 -9.64
C LYS A 202 -7.14 4.31 -9.24
N MET A 203 -7.58 4.31 -7.98
CA MET A 203 -8.58 3.35 -7.49
C MET A 203 -9.92 3.51 -8.20
N GLN A 204 -10.36 4.75 -8.45
CA GLN A 204 -11.56 5.04 -9.23
C GLN A 204 -11.45 4.46 -10.64
N TRP A 205 -10.32 4.66 -11.32
CA TRP A 205 -10.09 4.13 -12.65
C TRP A 205 -10.11 2.59 -12.65
N ILE A 206 -9.39 1.95 -11.72
CA ILE A 206 -9.31 0.49 -11.58
C ILE A 206 -10.69 -0.13 -11.34
N MET A 207 -11.51 0.47 -10.48
CA MET A 207 -12.85 -0.03 -10.16
C MET A 207 -13.85 0.22 -11.31
N ALA A 208 -13.69 1.30 -12.07
CA ALA A 208 -14.55 1.60 -13.21
C ALA A 208 -14.25 0.72 -14.44
N HIS A 209 -13.00 0.32 -14.66
CA HIS A 209 -12.56 -0.38 -15.87
C HIS A 209 -12.69 -1.92 -15.80
N GLN A 210 -13.74 -2.43 -15.15
CA GLN A 210 -13.99 -3.86 -14.92
C GLN A 210 -14.71 -4.58 -16.09
N LEU A 211 -14.56 -4.13 -17.34
CA LEU A 211 -15.29 -4.66 -18.51
C LEU A 211 -14.86 -6.10 -18.92
N PRO A 212 -15.77 -6.97 -19.46
CA PRO A 212 -17.23 -7.06 -19.31
C PRO A 212 -17.70 -8.32 -18.54
N ALA A 213 -16.79 -9.14 -18.02
CA ALA A 213 -17.13 -10.24 -17.13
C ALA A 213 -17.17 -9.71 -15.68
N ARG A 214 -18.10 -10.24 -14.88
CA ARG A 214 -18.40 -9.83 -13.49
C ARG A 214 -17.22 -9.17 -12.77
N PRO A 215 -17.42 -7.99 -12.16
CA PRO A 215 -16.35 -7.27 -11.47
C PRO A 215 -15.70 -8.19 -10.43
N SER A 216 -14.37 -8.17 -10.35
CA SER A 216 -13.66 -8.99 -9.36
C SER A 216 -12.47 -8.25 -8.78
N VAL A 217 -12.25 -8.46 -7.48
CA VAL A 217 -11.09 -7.92 -6.77
C VAL A 217 -9.80 -8.35 -7.45
N ARG A 218 -9.70 -9.62 -7.89
CA ARG A 218 -8.55 -10.14 -8.65
C ARG A 218 -8.27 -9.33 -9.91
N ARG A 219 -9.31 -8.91 -10.64
CA ARG A 219 -9.13 -8.06 -11.82
C ARG A 219 -8.64 -6.66 -11.45
N CYS A 220 -9.07 -6.08 -10.33
CA CYS A 220 -8.52 -4.82 -9.83
C CYS A 220 -6.99 -4.90 -9.68
N TRP A 221 -6.49 -6.00 -9.09
CA TRP A 221 -5.06 -6.25 -8.94
C TRP A 221 -4.32 -6.34 -10.28
N HIS A 222 -4.91 -6.99 -11.29
CA HIS A 222 -4.32 -7.07 -12.63
C HIS A 222 -4.27 -5.69 -13.31
N LEU A 223 -5.36 -4.93 -13.25
CA LEU A 223 -5.42 -3.58 -13.81
C LEU A 223 -4.39 -2.64 -13.17
N TRP A 224 -4.20 -2.73 -11.85
CA TRP A 224 -3.14 -2.01 -11.15
C TRP A 224 -1.75 -2.38 -11.67
N ARG A 225 -1.45 -3.68 -11.79
CA ARG A 225 -0.15 -4.16 -12.29
C ARG A 225 0.12 -3.67 -13.71
N ASP A 226 -0.89 -3.74 -14.58
CA ASP A 226 -0.78 -3.27 -15.97
C ASP A 226 -0.56 -1.75 -16.03
N MET A 227 -1.28 -0.98 -15.20
CA MET A 227 -1.14 0.48 -15.12
C MET A 227 0.25 0.87 -14.60
N ARG A 228 0.73 0.21 -13.54
CA ARG A 228 2.07 0.43 -12.98
C ARG A 228 3.16 0.13 -14.00
N ALA A 229 3.05 -0.97 -14.75
CA ALA A 229 4.02 -1.32 -15.78
C ALA A 229 4.11 -0.26 -16.89
N ARG A 230 2.99 0.40 -17.21
CA ARG A 230 2.96 1.52 -18.16
C ARG A 230 3.58 2.80 -17.56
N ASP A 231 3.29 3.10 -16.30
CA ASP A 231 3.89 4.24 -15.60
C ASP A 231 5.42 4.07 -15.56
N GLU A 232 5.93 2.89 -15.20
CA GLU A 232 7.37 2.60 -15.20
C GLU A 232 7.99 2.70 -16.61
N ALA A 233 7.27 2.29 -17.66
CA ALA A 233 7.77 2.39 -19.04
C ALA A 233 7.83 3.84 -19.58
N THR A 234 7.12 4.78 -18.94
CA THR A 234 7.05 6.20 -19.35
C THR A 234 7.85 7.12 -18.46
N GLN A 235 8.35 6.64 -17.33
CA GLN A 235 9.29 7.37 -16.49
C GLN A 235 10.59 7.58 -17.27
N PRO A 236 11.04 8.83 -17.51
CA PRO A 236 12.36 9.06 -18.07
C PRO A 236 13.37 8.47 -17.08
N ASN A 237 14.20 7.55 -17.57
CA ASN A 237 15.26 6.95 -16.78
C ASN A 237 16.05 8.09 -16.09
N PRO A 238 16.07 8.19 -14.75
CA PRO A 238 16.74 9.30 -14.04
C PRO A 238 18.27 9.25 -14.19
N ASN A 239 18.79 8.27 -14.93
CA ASN A 239 20.19 8.17 -15.30
C ASN A 239 20.40 8.41 -16.80
N PRO A 240 20.47 9.68 -17.26
CA PRO A 240 21.27 9.96 -18.43
C PRO A 240 22.71 9.81 -17.97
N ASN A 241 23.31 8.64 -18.14
CA ASN A 241 24.76 8.56 -18.09
C ASN A 241 25.29 9.54 -19.15
N PRO A 242 25.89 10.70 -18.79
CA PRO A 242 26.44 11.62 -19.77
C PRO A 242 27.82 11.09 -20.12
N ASN A 243 27.87 9.94 -20.78
CA ASN A 243 29.09 9.50 -21.45
C ASN A 243 28.88 9.55 -22.96
N SER A 244 28.48 10.72 -23.46
CA SER A 244 28.89 11.16 -24.78
C SER A 244 30.36 11.54 -24.70
N ASN A 245 31.23 10.53 -24.66
CA ASN A 245 32.60 10.69 -25.09
C ASN A 245 32.64 10.34 -26.58
N PRO A 246 32.50 11.32 -27.51
CA PRO A 246 32.97 11.10 -28.85
C PRO A 246 34.49 10.98 -28.71
N ASN A 247 35.04 9.77 -28.87
CA ASN A 247 36.47 9.62 -29.06
C ASN A 247 36.70 9.68 -30.58
N PRO A 248 37.10 10.83 -31.17
CA PRO A 248 37.63 10.83 -32.52
C PRO A 248 39.09 10.45 -32.36
N ASN A 249 39.42 9.17 -32.48
CA ASN A 249 40.80 8.76 -32.65
C ASN A 249 41.05 8.51 -34.16
N PRO A 250 41.43 9.52 -34.96
CA PRO A 250 42.07 9.26 -36.23
C PRO A 250 43.52 8.92 -35.91
N ASN A 251 43.85 7.63 -35.82
CA ASN A 251 45.24 7.21 -35.90
C ASN A 251 45.52 6.76 -37.35
N PRO A 252 45.98 7.64 -38.26
CA PRO A 252 46.55 7.20 -39.51
C PRO A 252 47.95 6.66 -39.20
N ASN A 253 48.09 5.34 -39.14
CA ASN A 253 49.40 4.70 -39.18
C ASN A 253 49.65 4.20 -40.61
N PRO A 254 50.26 4.98 -41.52
CA PRO A 254 50.79 4.45 -42.75
C PRO A 254 52.22 3.95 -42.48
N ASN A 255 52.37 2.66 -42.19
CA ASN A 255 53.68 2.03 -42.33
C ASN A 255 53.59 0.86 -43.32
N PRO A 256 53.71 1.11 -44.63
CA PRO A 256 53.99 0.05 -45.58
C PRO A 256 55.50 -0.20 -45.56
N ASN A 257 55.93 -1.26 -44.88
CA ASN A 257 57.26 -1.83 -45.10
C ASN A 257 57.11 -3.10 -45.96
N PRO A 258 57.16 -3.02 -47.30
CA PRO A 258 57.26 -4.20 -48.14
C PRO A 258 58.74 -4.56 -48.29
N ASN A 259 59.18 -5.60 -47.59
CA ASN A 259 60.40 -6.31 -47.96
C ASN A 259 60.07 -7.78 -48.25
N PRO A 260 59.82 -8.15 -49.52
CA PRO A 260 59.97 -9.51 -49.97
C PRO A 260 61.22 -9.58 -50.86
N ASN A 261 62.33 -10.03 -50.28
CA ASN A 261 63.43 -10.60 -51.06
C ASN A 261 63.22 -12.10 -51.17
N PRO A 262 62.96 -12.62 -52.37
CA PRO A 262 63.44 -13.94 -52.73
C PRO A 262 64.20 -13.86 -54.05
N ASN A 263 65.52 -13.91 -53.97
CA ASN A 263 66.36 -14.32 -55.09
C ASN A 263 66.32 -15.85 -55.16
N PRO A 264 66.00 -16.43 -56.31
CA PRO A 264 66.89 -17.46 -56.83
C PRO A 264 67.14 -17.31 -58.33
N ASN A 265 68.42 -17.21 -58.70
CA ASN A 265 68.90 -17.46 -60.05
C ASN A 265 68.79 -18.98 -60.34
N PRO A 266 68.43 -19.39 -61.57
CA PRO A 266 69.48 -19.97 -62.42
C PRO A 266 69.26 -19.76 -63.93
N ASN A 267 70.20 -19.10 -64.62
CA ASN A 267 71.24 -19.71 -65.48
C ASN A 267 72.04 -18.60 -66.18
#